data_AF-A0A699YWF1-F1
#
_entry.id   AF-A0A699YWF1-F1
#
_cell.length_a   1.000
_cell.length_b   1.000
_cell.length_c   1.000
_cell.angle_alpha   90.00
_cell.angle_beta   90.00
_cell.angle_gamma   90.00
#
_symmetry.space_group_name_H-M   'P 1'
#
loop_
_entity.id
_entity.type
_entity.pdbx_description
1 polymer ?
#
loop_
_entity_poly.entity_id
_entity_poly.type
_entity_poly.pdbx_seq_one_letter_code
_entity_poly.pdbx_strand_id
1 'polypeptide(L)'
;MANPDPHYRMQSTPPTPGQPDKQPVLIPLAVGLLGPDGHDLPLHLRGAPSPAVASAEGHTAVLRLEEAEQEFVFEHVASEPVVSVLRGFSAPVKVTVHGQTDEHLTFLFAHDTDPFNRWESGQRLSRKLLLQLYSAAQAANASSEDRQRLHGALAEAGGVPEALSAAFKALLTDKDLDGSFKAMAVSLPGGTELLDAIPDADPTLIHEVRHYVVCQLAARMRPELEALVKENDSAAGEPYVFSATACARRALKNKALAMLSSLEDPEITANILQRFREATNMTDQVRWQAMSNAPGNVSLAKQLVDHPAFNIGNPNNCYSLFLGFARSPVNFHAADGSGYEFMADSVLRVDKLNHQVAARMVSAFTTFKQFDTKRQALMKAQLERIVGTPGLSENVFEIASKSLA
;
A
#
# COMPACT_ATOMS: atom_id res chain seq x y z
N MET A 1 8.75 7.34 34.22
CA MET A 1 8.97 8.77 33.96
C MET A 1 9.91 8.86 32.76
N ALA A 2 9.34 9.02 31.56
CA ALA A 2 10.11 9.14 30.33
C ALA A 2 10.61 10.59 30.23
N ASN A 3 11.91 10.75 29.99
CA ASN A 3 12.57 12.03 29.77
C ASN A 3 12.08 12.60 28.43
N PRO A 4 11.35 13.72 28.39
CA PRO A 4 11.00 14.38 27.14
C PRO A 4 12.21 15.25 26.76
N ASP A 5 13.13 14.71 25.98
CA ASP A 5 14.24 15.52 25.47
C ASP A 5 13.68 16.49 24.40
N PRO A 6 13.63 17.81 24.63
CA PRO A 6 13.06 18.78 23.71
C PRO A 6 14.13 19.34 22.76
N HIS A 7 15.24 18.63 22.55
CA HIS A 7 16.25 19.01 21.57
C HIS A 7 15.79 18.65 20.17
N TYR A 8 15.21 19.63 19.46
CA TYR A 8 14.91 19.58 18.04
C TYR A 8 16.22 19.41 17.23
N ARG A 9 16.70 18.17 17.04
CA ARG A 9 17.81 17.89 16.12
C ARG A 9 17.25 17.79 14.70
N MET A 10 17.75 18.60 13.77
CA MET A 10 17.28 18.62 12.38
C MET A 10 17.73 17.41 11.57
N GLN A 11 18.86 16.80 11.95
CA GLN A 11 19.20 15.44 11.49
C GLN A 11 19.81 14.60 12.61
N SER A 12 19.46 13.32 12.61
CA SER A 12 20.09 12.31 13.46
C SER A 12 20.01 10.94 12.79
N THR A 13 21.00 10.09 13.06
CA THR A 13 21.00 8.69 12.61
C THR A 13 21.10 7.80 13.85
N PRO A 14 20.17 6.83 14.07
CA PRO A 14 20.29 5.89 15.17
C PRO A 14 21.56 5.01 15.07
N PRO A 15 22.09 4.54 16.21
CA PRO A 15 23.17 3.55 16.24
C PRO A 15 22.88 2.32 15.38
N THR A 16 23.89 1.77 14.71
CA THR A 16 23.77 0.48 14.00
C THR A 16 24.78 -0.53 14.56
N PRO A 17 24.53 -1.86 14.43
CA PRO A 17 25.51 -2.86 14.84
C PRO A 17 26.90 -2.57 14.24
N GLY A 18 27.92 -2.49 15.09
CA GLY A 18 29.30 -2.15 14.67
C GLY A 18 29.59 -0.65 14.49
N GLN A 19 28.61 0.24 14.64
CA GLN A 19 28.81 1.69 14.58
C GLN A 19 27.84 2.42 15.55
N PRO A 20 28.22 2.56 16.83
CA PRO A 20 27.37 3.21 17.84
C PRO A 20 27.25 4.72 17.62
N ASP A 21 28.34 5.37 17.20
CA ASP A 21 28.41 6.81 17.01
C ASP A 21 28.14 7.18 15.54
N LYS A 22 27.18 8.09 15.33
CA LYS A 22 26.79 8.58 14.01
C LYS A 22 27.04 10.07 13.92
N GLN A 23 27.77 10.49 12.90
CA GLN A 23 28.00 11.91 12.59
C GLN A 23 26.90 12.42 11.64
N PRO A 24 26.63 13.74 11.63
CA PRO A 24 25.82 14.37 10.58
C PRO A 24 26.33 14.04 9.19
N VAL A 25 25.43 13.95 8.23
CA VAL A 25 25.74 13.72 6.81
C VAL A 25 25.21 14.89 5.99
N LEU A 26 25.76 15.08 4.78
CA LEU A 26 25.19 16.02 3.82
C LEU A 26 23.86 15.48 3.30
N ILE A 27 22.77 16.18 3.62
CA ILE A 27 21.40 15.89 3.15
C ILE A 27 21.00 17.01 2.18
N PRO A 28 20.89 16.74 0.86
CA PRO A 28 20.27 17.66 -0.07
C PRO A 28 18.75 17.62 0.16
N LEU A 29 18.20 18.66 0.78
CA LEU A 29 16.80 18.76 1.15
C LEU A 29 16.05 19.70 0.20
N ALA A 30 15.35 19.13 -0.78
CA ALA A 30 14.49 19.90 -1.67
C ALA A 30 13.21 20.34 -0.97
N VAL A 31 12.89 21.63 -1.00
CA VAL A 31 11.72 22.23 -0.37
C VAL A 31 10.97 23.14 -1.33
N GLY A 32 9.66 23.23 -1.15
CA GLY A 32 8.80 24.25 -1.75
C GLY A 32 7.85 24.84 -0.72
N LEU A 33 7.33 26.03 -1.02
CA LEU A 33 6.37 26.74 -0.18
C LEU A 33 5.10 26.94 -0.99
N LEU A 34 3.98 26.41 -0.53
CA LEU A 34 2.69 26.62 -1.19
C LEU A 34 1.91 27.72 -0.47
N GLY A 35 1.37 28.65 -1.26
CA GLY A 35 0.43 29.65 -0.78
C GLY A 35 -0.95 29.02 -0.48
N PRO A 36 -1.87 29.78 0.14
CA PRO A 36 -3.21 29.29 0.47
C PRO A 36 -4.08 28.96 -0.76
N ASP A 37 -3.68 29.39 -1.95
CA ASP A 37 -4.31 29.10 -3.24
C ASP A 37 -3.82 27.78 -3.88
N GLY A 38 -2.83 27.12 -3.28
CA GLY A 38 -2.25 25.88 -3.81
C GLY A 38 -1.14 26.09 -4.83
N HIS A 39 -0.75 27.34 -5.10
CA HIS A 39 0.35 27.64 -6.02
C HIS A 39 1.67 27.77 -5.26
N ASP A 40 2.77 27.41 -5.93
CA ASP A 40 4.10 27.60 -5.38
C ASP A 40 4.43 29.09 -5.23
N LEU A 41 4.88 29.47 -4.04
CA LEU A 41 5.44 30.78 -3.77
C LEU A 41 6.88 30.86 -4.29
N PRO A 42 7.31 32.01 -4.83
CA PRO A 42 8.72 32.24 -5.17
C PRO A 42 9.63 32.07 -3.95
N LEU A 43 10.75 31.38 -4.13
CA LEU A 43 11.70 31.11 -3.05
C LEU A 43 12.88 32.08 -3.10
N HIS A 44 13.08 32.85 -2.03
CA HIS A 44 14.21 33.76 -1.86
C HIS A 44 15.01 33.39 -0.60
N LEU A 45 16.03 32.54 -0.74
CA LEU A 45 16.86 32.13 0.39
C LEU A 45 17.86 33.24 0.76
N ARG A 46 17.84 33.68 2.02
CA ARG A 46 18.75 34.71 2.54
C ARG A 46 20.22 34.30 2.34
N GLY A 47 21.01 35.20 1.75
CA GLY A 47 22.46 34.99 1.57
C GLY A 47 22.85 34.10 0.39
N ALA A 48 21.89 33.55 -0.36
CA ALA A 48 22.15 32.86 -1.61
C ALA A 48 22.07 33.86 -2.79
N PRO A 49 23.02 33.85 -3.75
CA PRO A 49 22.83 34.60 -4.99
C PRO A 49 21.61 34.03 -5.71
N SER A 50 20.65 34.85 -6.12
CA SER A 50 19.44 34.35 -6.79
C SER A 50 19.76 33.77 -8.18
N PRO A 51 19.25 32.57 -8.56
CA PRO A 51 18.70 31.52 -7.71
C PRO A 51 19.70 30.36 -7.62
N ALA A 52 20.64 30.45 -6.69
CA ALA A 52 21.42 29.30 -6.28
C ALA A 52 20.42 28.33 -5.66
N VAL A 53 20.20 27.26 -6.41
CA VAL A 53 19.43 26.07 -6.06
C VAL A 53 17.91 26.14 -6.22
N ALA A 54 17.36 27.04 -7.04
CA ALA A 54 15.97 26.90 -7.50
C ALA A 54 15.87 26.01 -8.74
N SER A 55 14.79 25.22 -8.88
CA SER A 55 14.38 24.69 -10.19
C SER A 55 14.30 25.83 -11.23
N ALA A 56 14.33 25.52 -12.53
CA ALA A 56 14.28 26.55 -13.59
C ALA A 56 13.10 27.54 -13.46
N GLU A 57 12.08 27.18 -12.68
CA GLU A 57 10.86 27.95 -12.43
C GLU A 57 10.87 28.73 -11.09
N GLY A 58 11.89 28.59 -10.23
CA GLY A 58 11.99 29.37 -8.98
C GLY A 58 11.20 28.83 -7.78
N HIS A 59 10.58 27.66 -7.92
CA HIS A 59 9.57 27.13 -6.99
C HIS A 59 10.04 26.00 -6.07
N THR A 60 11.23 25.45 -6.32
CA THR A 60 11.81 24.40 -5.47
C THR A 60 13.26 24.73 -5.14
N ALA A 61 13.61 24.83 -3.86
CA ALA A 61 14.96 25.11 -3.38
C ALA A 61 15.61 23.85 -2.82
N VAL A 62 16.84 23.50 -3.21
CA VAL A 62 17.59 22.39 -2.56
C VAL A 62 18.53 22.94 -1.49
N LEU A 63 18.14 22.75 -0.23
CA LEU A 63 18.90 23.15 0.94
C LEU A 63 20.00 22.12 1.24
N ARG A 64 21.20 22.60 1.58
CA ARG A 64 22.31 21.73 1.97
C ARG A 64 22.36 21.61 3.48
N LEU A 65 21.75 20.56 4.02
CA LEU A 65 21.78 20.28 5.47
C LEU A 65 23.02 19.43 5.79
N GLU A 66 24.04 20.05 6.37
CA GLU A 66 25.36 19.49 6.68
C GLU A 66 25.60 19.32 8.19
N GLU A 67 25.00 20.17 9.01
CA GLU A 67 25.16 20.13 10.47
C GLU A 67 23.96 19.44 11.14
N ALA A 68 24.09 19.15 12.45
CA ALA A 68 23.01 18.53 13.23
C ALA A 68 21.77 19.43 13.35
N GLU A 69 21.97 20.75 13.31
CA GLU A 69 20.95 21.79 13.40
C GLU A 69 21.42 22.97 12.52
N GLN A 70 20.58 23.45 11.60
CA GLN A 70 20.91 24.56 10.70
C GLN A 70 19.67 25.39 10.36
N GLU A 71 19.77 26.71 10.40
CA GLU A 71 18.65 27.59 10.05
C GLU A 71 18.70 28.01 8.57
N PHE A 72 17.55 27.91 7.89
CA PHE A 72 17.35 28.43 6.54
C PHE A 72 16.21 29.44 6.56
N VAL A 73 16.47 30.66 6.09
CA VAL A 73 15.48 31.75 6.11
C VAL A 73 15.08 32.14 4.69
N PHE A 74 13.79 31.97 4.37
CA PHE A 74 13.20 32.48 3.14
C PHE A 74 12.62 33.87 3.36
N GLU A 75 12.96 34.80 2.47
CA GLU A 75 12.50 36.18 2.50
C GLU A 75 11.37 36.42 1.49
N HIS A 76 10.64 37.53 1.64
CA HIS A 76 9.58 37.94 0.72
C HIS A 76 8.42 36.93 0.55
N VAL A 77 8.15 36.13 1.58
CA VAL A 77 7.01 35.18 1.58
C VAL A 77 5.71 35.96 1.80
N ALA A 78 4.87 36.01 0.76
CA ALA A 78 3.70 36.90 0.71
C ALA A 78 2.54 36.51 1.65
N SER A 79 2.49 35.26 2.10
CA SER A 79 1.45 34.72 2.99
C SER A 79 2.01 33.53 3.78
N GLU A 80 1.31 33.09 4.83
CA GLU A 80 1.70 31.90 5.59
C GLU A 80 1.68 30.65 4.68
N PRO A 81 2.83 29.98 4.46
CA PRO A 81 2.91 28.88 3.51
C PRO A 81 2.68 27.52 4.17
N VAL A 82 2.18 26.57 3.38
CA VAL A 82 2.30 25.15 3.70
C VAL A 82 3.60 24.62 3.08
N VAL A 83 4.47 24.04 3.91
CA VAL A 83 5.80 23.60 3.47
C VAL A 83 5.75 22.21 2.85
N SER A 84 6.22 22.09 1.62
CA SER A 84 6.43 20.84 0.89
C SER A 84 7.91 20.43 1.04
N VAL A 85 8.20 19.53 1.97
CA VAL A 85 9.57 19.12 2.34
C VAL A 85 9.95 17.81 1.67
N LEU A 86 11.21 17.62 1.30
CA LEU A 86 11.73 16.41 0.65
C LEU A 86 11.14 16.16 -0.74
N ARG A 87 10.91 17.23 -1.51
CA ARG A 87 10.42 17.15 -2.90
C ARG A 87 11.27 16.18 -3.72
N GLY A 88 10.61 15.41 -4.60
CA GLY A 88 11.23 14.40 -5.42
C GLY A 88 12.02 13.32 -4.67
N PHE A 89 11.73 13.12 -3.37
CA PHE A 89 12.52 12.24 -2.49
C PHE A 89 14.03 12.56 -2.53
N SER A 90 14.36 13.85 -2.44
CA SER A 90 15.72 14.39 -2.61
C SER A 90 16.80 13.73 -1.73
N ALA A 91 16.43 13.12 -0.60
CA ALA A 91 17.32 12.31 0.21
C ALA A 91 16.60 11.11 0.85
N PRO A 92 17.28 9.97 1.08
CA PRO A 92 16.69 8.78 1.68
C PRO A 92 16.61 8.88 3.21
N VAL A 93 15.82 9.84 3.71
CA VAL A 93 15.69 10.15 5.15
C VAL A 93 14.24 10.08 5.61
N LYS A 94 14.03 9.84 6.91
CA LYS A 94 12.71 9.96 7.54
C LYS A 94 12.51 11.40 7.97
N VAL A 95 11.46 12.05 7.46
CA VAL A 95 11.16 13.46 7.76
C VAL A 95 10.04 13.56 8.78
N THR A 96 10.24 14.40 9.78
CA THR A 96 9.20 14.83 10.72
C THR A 96 9.10 16.34 10.64
N VAL A 97 7.91 16.85 10.32
CA VAL A 97 7.63 18.29 10.27
C VAL A 97 6.83 18.66 11.52
N HIS A 98 7.47 19.37 12.45
CA HIS A 98 6.81 19.83 13.67
C HIS A 98 5.74 20.87 13.35
N GLY A 99 4.57 20.76 13.98
CA GLY A 99 3.44 21.68 13.75
C GLY A 99 2.62 21.38 12.49
N GLN A 100 2.98 20.36 11.69
CA GLN A 100 2.17 19.95 10.54
C GLN A 100 0.89 19.24 11.00
N THR A 101 -0.27 19.82 10.67
CA THR A 101 -1.59 19.28 11.03
C THR A 101 -2.16 18.40 9.91
N ASP A 102 -3.29 17.75 10.18
CA ASP A 102 -4.00 16.96 9.16
C ASP A 102 -4.58 17.87 8.05
N GLU A 103 -4.92 19.12 8.37
CA GLU A 103 -5.34 20.13 7.40
C GLU A 103 -4.18 20.47 6.45
N HIS A 104 -2.96 20.64 6.96
CA HIS A 104 -1.77 20.83 6.13
C HIS A 104 -1.52 19.62 5.21
N LEU A 105 -1.63 18.40 5.73
CA LEU A 105 -1.46 17.20 4.91
C LEU A 105 -2.56 17.06 3.85
N THR A 106 -3.79 17.42 4.19
CA THR A 106 -4.93 17.33 3.25
C THR A 106 -4.76 18.37 2.15
N PHE A 107 -4.31 19.56 2.51
CA PHE A 107 -3.94 20.62 1.56
C PHE A 107 -2.84 20.15 0.60
N LEU A 108 -1.73 19.60 1.12
CA LEU A 108 -0.65 19.06 0.28
C LEU A 108 -1.13 17.91 -0.61
N PHE A 109 -1.96 17.01 -0.10
CA PHE A 109 -2.51 15.92 -0.89
C PHE A 109 -3.40 16.42 -2.05
N ALA A 110 -4.14 17.49 -1.83
CA ALA A 110 -4.99 18.08 -2.85
C ALA A 110 -4.23 18.97 -3.85
N HIS A 111 -3.20 19.69 -3.42
CA HIS A 111 -2.65 20.83 -4.16
C HIS A 111 -1.13 20.82 -4.39
N ASP A 112 -0.35 19.94 -3.74
CA ASP A 112 1.11 19.97 -3.90
C ASP A 112 1.52 19.77 -5.37
N THR A 113 2.37 20.66 -5.84
CA THR A 113 2.94 20.61 -7.19
C THR A 113 3.97 19.49 -7.33
N ASP A 114 4.57 19.05 -6.22
CA ASP A 114 5.46 17.88 -6.20
C ASP A 114 4.64 16.57 -6.12
N PRO A 115 4.69 15.70 -7.15
CA PRO A 115 3.91 14.46 -7.15
C PRO A 115 4.26 13.54 -5.99
N PHE A 116 5.53 13.48 -5.59
CA PHE A 116 5.97 12.62 -4.50
C PHE A 116 5.34 13.05 -3.17
N ASN A 117 5.37 14.34 -2.83
CA ASN A 117 4.79 14.86 -1.60
C ASN A 117 3.26 14.85 -1.61
N ARG A 118 2.64 15.03 -2.78
CA ARG A 118 1.21 14.81 -2.95
C ARG A 118 0.83 13.37 -2.59
N TRP A 119 1.55 12.39 -3.16
CA TRP A 119 1.39 10.98 -2.84
C TRP A 119 1.65 10.68 -1.35
N GLU A 120 2.80 11.09 -0.80
CA GLU A 120 3.20 10.80 0.58
C GLU A 120 2.23 11.40 1.61
N SER A 121 1.69 12.60 1.36
CA SER A 121 0.67 13.22 2.22
C SER A 121 -0.61 12.38 2.26
N GLY A 122 -1.05 11.88 1.10
CA GLY A 122 -2.16 10.93 0.99
C GLY A 122 -1.89 9.62 1.73
N GLN A 123 -0.67 9.06 1.62
CA GLN A 123 -0.26 7.85 2.35
C GLN A 123 -0.28 8.07 3.86
N ARG A 124 0.26 9.18 4.34
CA ARG A 124 0.32 9.52 5.78
C ARG A 124 -1.07 9.68 6.38
N LEU A 125 -1.96 10.43 5.71
CA LEU A 125 -3.35 10.60 6.14
C LEU A 125 -4.10 9.26 6.15
N SER A 126 -3.97 8.49 5.07
CA SER A 126 -4.63 7.20 4.94
C SER A 126 -4.14 6.21 5.99
N ARG A 127 -2.83 6.18 6.29
CA ARG A 127 -2.26 5.33 7.34
C ARG A 127 -2.79 5.72 8.71
N LYS A 128 -2.78 7.03 9.04
CA LYS A 128 -3.33 7.53 10.32
C LYS A 128 -4.79 7.12 10.49
N LEU A 129 -5.60 7.32 9.44
CA LEU A 129 -7.00 6.93 9.42
C LEU A 129 -7.18 5.43 9.62
N LEU A 130 -6.46 4.59 8.87
CA LEU A 130 -6.58 3.13 8.95
C LEU A 130 -6.20 2.62 10.34
N LEU A 131 -5.16 3.17 10.97
CA LEU A 131 -4.76 2.82 12.35
C LEU A 131 -5.81 3.25 13.37
N GLN A 132 -6.40 4.44 13.22
CA GLN A 132 -7.49 4.92 14.08
C GLN A 132 -8.72 4.01 13.97
N LEU A 133 -9.17 3.72 12.75
CA LEU A 133 -10.31 2.85 12.47
C LEU A 133 -10.07 1.43 12.98
N TYR A 134 -8.86 0.90 12.80
CA TYR A 134 -8.49 -0.41 13.33
C TYR A 134 -8.54 -0.44 14.87
N SER A 135 -7.98 0.58 15.53
CA SER A 135 -8.05 0.69 17.00
C SER A 135 -9.50 0.79 17.51
N ALA A 136 -10.38 1.48 16.78
CA ALA A 136 -11.79 1.57 17.13
C ALA A 136 -12.52 0.22 16.96
N ALA A 137 -12.22 -0.51 15.88
CA ALA A 137 -12.75 -1.85 15.67
C ALA A 137 -12.35 -2.82 16.80
N GLN A 138 -11.08 -2.76 17.24
CA GLN A 138 -10.60 -3.53 18.39
C GLN A 138 -11.32 -3.14 19.67
N ALA A 139 -11.45 -1.84 19.97
CA ALA A 139 -12.15 -1.36 21.17
C ALA A 139 -13.63 -1.80 21.21
N ALA A 140 -14.26 -1.89 20.04
CA ALA A 140 -15.64 -2.36 19.89
C ALA A 140 -15.77 -3.91 19.94
N ASN A 141 -14.67 -4.65 20.06
CA ASN A 141 -14.61 -6.10 19.88
C ASN A 141 -15.30 -6.54 18.58
N ALA A 142 -15.12 -5.76 17.50
CA ALA A 142 -15.64 -6.10 16.20
C ALA A 142 -14.78 -7.20 15.55
N SER A 143 -15.41 -8.05 14.75
CA SER A 143 -14.74 -9.11 14.00
C SER A 143 -15.06 -8.98 12.51
N SER A 144 -14.24 -9.60 11.66
CA SER A 144 -14.51 -9.64 10.21
C SER A 144 -15.78 -10.43 9.85
N GLU A 145 -16.31 -11.24 10.77
CA GLU A 145 -17.54 -12.03 10.56
C GLU A 145 -18.81 -11.19 10.77
N ASP A 146 -18.76 -10.16 11.63
CA ASP A 146 -19.87 -9.25 11.91
C ASP A 146 -19.63 -7.88 11.27
N ARG A 147 -19.76 -7.83 9.94
CA ARG A 147 -19.58 -6.60 9.13
C ARG A 147 -20.48 -5.46 9.59
N GLN A 148 -21.69 -5.76 10.08
CA GLN A 148 -22.62 -4.72 10.54
C GLN A 148 -22.08 -4.00 11.79
N ARG A 149 -21.65 -4.76 12.81
CA ARG A 149 -21.04 -4.19 14.02
C ARG A 149 -19.74 -3.48 13.70
N LEU A 150 -18.91 -4.06 12.84
CA LEU A 150 -17.66 -3.44 12.40
C LEU A 150 -17.93 -2.08 11.76
N HIS A 151 -18.78 -2.03 10.73
CA HIS A 151 -19.10 -0.77 10.05
C HIS A 151 -19.70 0.28 10.99
N GLY A 152 -20.52 -0.12 11.96
CA GLY A 152 -21.02 0.77 13.01
C GLY A 152 -19.90 1.39 13.83
N ALA A 153 -18.97 0.58 14.34
CA ALA A 153 -17.82 1.05 15.11
C ALA A 153 -16.90 1.98 14.29
N LEU A 154 -16.68 1.67 13.01
CA LEU A 154 -15.88 2.51 12.12
C LEU A 154 -16.55 3.86 11.83
N ALA A 155 -17.88 3.88 11.68
CA ALA A 155 -18.63 5.10 11.48
C ALA A 155 -18.63 5.99 12.75
N GLU A 156 -18.82 5.39 13.94
CA GLU A 156 -18.74 6.10 15.22
C GLU A 156 -17.36 6.69 15.48
N ALA A 157 -16.30 6.05 14.99
CA ALA A 157 -14.92 6.54 15.05
C ALA A 157 -14.61 7.67 14.05
N GLY A 158 -15.61 8.17 13.33
CA GLY A 158 -15.50 9.28 12.37
C GLY A 158 -15.48 8.86 10.91
N GLY A 159 -15.46 7.55 10.60
CA GLY A 159 -15.46 7.03 9.24
C GLY A 159 -14.36 7.62 8.37
N VAL A 160 -14.63 7.79 7.07
CA VAL A 160 -13.72 8.50 6.16
C VAL A 160 -14.02 10.01 6.21
N PRO A 161 -13.06 10.89 6.53
CA PRO A 161 -13.26 12.33 6.51
C PRO A 161 -13.65 12.85 5.12
N GLU A 162 -14.59 13.79 5.05
CA GLU A 162 -15.01 14.41 3.78
C GLU A 162 -13.85 15.11 3.07
N ALA A 163 -12.99 15.80 3.82
CA ALA A 163 -11.82 16.49 3.27
C ALA A 163 -10.83 15.51 2.60
N LEU A 164 -10.66 14.31 3.17
CA LEU A 164 -9.84 13.26 2.57
C LEU A 164 -10.46 12.76 1.26
N SER A 165 -11.77 12.49 1.24
CA SER A 165 -12.49 12.09 0.03
C SER A 165 -12.42 13.16 -1.07
N ALA A 166 -12.55 14.44 -0.70
CA ALA A 166 -12.40 15.56 -1.62
C ALA A 166 -10.98 15.62 -2.21
N ALA A 167 -9.94 15.35 -1.43
CA ALA A 167 -8.56 15.32 -1.91
C ALA A 167 -8.30 14.14 -2.87
N PHE A 168 -8.80 12.93 -2.56
CA PHE A 168 -8.75 11.79 -3.51
C PHE A 168 -9.46 12.14 -4.83
N LYS A 169 -10.63 12.79 -4.74
CA LYS A 169 -11.39 13.23 -5.90
C LYS A 169 -10.64 14.27 -6.72
N ALA A 170 -10.11 15.30 -6.09
CA ALA A 170 -9.31 16.34 -6.76
C ALA A 170 -8.16 15.70 -7.55
N LEU A 171 -7.41 14.80 -6.92
CA LEU A 171 -6.30 14.10 -7.56
C LEU A 171 -6.73 13.25 -8.77
N LEU A 172 -7.86 12.53 -8.68
CA LEU A 172 -8.37 11.74 -9.80
C LEU A 172 -8.80 12.60 -10.99
N THR A 173 -9.44 13.74 -10.71
CA THR A 173 -10.00 14.64 -11.73
C THR A 173 -8.98 15.61 -12.33
N ASP A 174 -7.80 15.74 -11.73
CA ASP A 174 -6.73 16.63 -12.15
C ASP A 174 -6.18 16.21 -13.53
N LYS A 175 -6.38 17.02 -14.57
CA LYS A 175 -6.04 16.63 -15.95
C LYS A 175 -4.54 16.69 -16.26
N ASP A 176 -3.77 17.37 -15.43
CA ASP A 176 -2.35 17.61 -15.67
C ASP A 176 -1.47 16.49 -15.09
N LEU A 177 -2.04 15.63 -14.24
CA LEU A 177 -1.35 14.48 -13.66
C LEU A 177 -1.34 13.25 -14.59
N ASP A 178 -0.19 12.57 -14.64
CA ASP A 178 -0.03 11.29 -15.32
C ASP A 178 -0.94 10.19 -14.72
N GLY A 179 -1.50 9.35 -15.57
CA GLY A 179 -2.43 8.29 -15.17
C GLY A 179 -1.79 7.22 -14.26
N SER A 180 -0.50 6.92 -14.44
CA SER A 180 0.22 5.97 -13.58
C SER A 180 0.40 6.55 -12.18
N PHE A 181 0.74 7.84 -12.12
CA PHE A 181 0.83 8.56 -10.85
C PHE A 181 -0.52 8.56 -10.13
N LYS A 182 -1.62 8.90 -10.82
CA LYS A 182 -2.96 8.85 -10.23
C LYS A 182 -3.30 7.47 -9.66
N ALA A 183 -3.08 6.41 -10.44
CA ALA A 183 -3.36 5.04 -10.01
C ALA A 183 -2.57 4.64 -8.75
N MET A 184 -1.32 5.12 -8.64
CA MET A 184 -0.48 4.94 -7.46
C MET A 184 -0.96 5.77 -6.27
N ALA A 185 -1.23 7.07 -6.46
CA ALA A 185 -1.61 8.00 -5.39
C ALA A 185 -3.00 7.78 -4.81
N VAL A 186 -3.91 7.13 -5.54
CA VAL A 186 -5.18 6.69 -4.96
C VAL A 186 -5.11 5.33 -4.24
N SER A 187 -3.91 4.77 -4.06
CA SER A 187 -3.73 3.49 -3.39
C SER A 187 -3.51 3.66 -1.89
N LEU A 188 -4.44 3.13 -1.09
CA LEU A 188 -4.27 3.06 0.36
C LEU A 188 -3.01 2.26 0.75
N PRO A 189 -2.41 2.55 1.92
CA PRO A 189 -1.35 1.75 2.53
C PRO A 189 -1.59 0.24 2.46
N GLY A 190 -0.51 -0.51 2.27
CA GLY A 190 -0.55 -1.96 2.10
C GLY A 190 -0.94 -2.69 3.39
N GLY A 191 -1.49 -3.90 3.27
CA GLY A 191 -1.79 -4.72 4.46
C GLY A 191 -0.54 -5.05 5.29
N THR A 192 0.58 -5.37 4.64
CA THR A 192 1.87 -5.64 5.29
C THR A 192 2.40 -4.43 6.04
N GLU A 193 2.29 -3.23 5.47
CA GLU A 193 2.70 -2.00 6.15
C GLU A 193 1.92 -1.76 7.45
N LEU A 194 0.62 -2.07 7.45
CA LEU A 194 -0.21 -1.96 8.66
C LEU A 194 0.09 -3.07 9.67
N LEU A 195 0.39 -4.28 9.21
CA LEU A 195 0.83 -5.40 10.07
C LEU A 195 2.11 -5.04 10.81
N ASP A 196 3.08 -4.41 10.13
CA ASP A 196 4.33 -3.97 10.77
C ASP A 196 4.10 -2.87 11.81
N ALA A 197 3.03 -2.07 11.65
CA ALA A 197 2.71 -0.96 12.54
C ALA A 197 1.87 -1.37 13.77
N ILE A 198 1.20 -2.52 13.71
CA ILE A 198 0.26 -2.99 14.74
C ILE A 198 0.79 -4.28 15.37
N PRO A 199 1.14 -4.28 16.67
CA PRO A 199 1.49 -5.50 17.38
C PRO A 199 0.32 -6.50 17.42
N ASP A 200 0.62 -7.79 17.24
CA ASP A 200 -0.37 -8.90 17.30
C ASP A 200 -1.60 -8.66 16.40
N ALA A 201 -1.36 -8.14 15.20
CA ALA A 201 -2.41 -7.68 14.32
C ALA A 201 -3.25 -8.84 13.74
N ASP A 202 -4.56 -8.60 13.69
CA ASP A 202 -5.51 -9.42 12.95
C ASP A 202 -5.54 -9.02 11.45
N PRO A 203 -4.99 -9.85 10.53
CA PRO A 203 -4.95 -9.54 9.10
C PRO A 203 -6.32 -9.50 8.43
N THR A 204 -7.31 -10.24 8.92
CA THR A 204 -8.67 -10.20 8.34
C THR A 204 -9.40 -8.94 8.78
N LEU A 205 -9.20 -8.49 10.02
CA LEU A 205 -9.72 -7.20 10.46
C LEU A 205 -9.05 -6.03 9.73
N ILE A 206 -7.72 -6.06 9.51
CA ILE A 206 -7.02 -5.06 8.68
C ILE A 206 -7.63 -5.03 7.28
N HIS A 207 -7.92 -6.19 6.68
CA HIS A 207 -8.55 -6.27 5.38
C HIS A 207 -9.91 -5.56 5.35
N GLU A 208 -10.80 -5.88 6.30
CA GLU A 208 -12.14 -5.29 6.36
C GLU A 208 -12.10 -3.77 6.63
N VAL A 209 -11.21 -3.30 7.50
CA VAL A 209 -11.04 -1.85 7.74
C VAL A 209 -10.58 -1.14 6.47
N ARG A 210 -9.61 -1.72 5.73
CA ARG A 210 -9.19 -1.17 4.43
C ARG A 210 -10.32 -1.20 3.42
N HIS A 211 -11.05 -2.31 3.35
CA HIS A 211 -12.20 -2.47 2.45
C HIS A 211 -13.26 -1.41 2.72
N TYR A 212 -13.63 -1.19 3.99
CA TYR A 212 -14.55 -0.14 4.41
C TYR A 212 -14.13 1.24 3.88
N VAL A 213 -12.85 1.62 4.03
CA VAL A 213 -12.36 2.91 3.52
C VAL A 213 -12.46 2.99 2.00
N VAL A 214 -12.10 1.92 1.28
CA VAL A 214 -12.23 1.87 -0.19
C VAL A 214 -13.69 2.00 -0.60
N CYS A 215 -14.63 1.30 0.05
CA CYS A 215 -16.06 1.38 -0.24
C CYS A 215 -16.60 2.80 -0.04
N GLN A 216 -16.25 3.46 1.06
CA GLN A 216 -16.68 4.83 1.35
C GLN A 216 -16.16 5.82 0.31
N LEU A 217 -14.86 5.72 -0.05
CA LEU A 217 -14.28 6.54 -1.11
C LEU A 217 -14.94 6.27 -2.46
N ALA A 218 -15.13 5.00 -2.82
CA ALA A 218 -15.75 4.59 -4.07
C ALA A 218 -17.20 5.08 -4.17
N ALA A 219 -17.97 5.03 -3.08
CA ALA A 219 -19.35 5.47 -3.05
C ALA A 219 -19.45 6.99 -3.28
N ARG A 220 -18.59 7.77 -2.63
CA ARG A 220 -18.54 9.25 -2.78
C ARG A 220 -18.04 9.71 -4.14
N MET A 221 -17.28 8.86 -4.83
CA MET A 221 -16.61 9.19 -6.10
C MET A 221 -17.11 8.34 -7.27
N ARG A 222 -18.27 7.70 -7.12
CA ARG A 222 -18.81 6.76 -8.12
C ARG A 222 -18.91 7.38 -9.52
N PRO A 223 -19.50 8.58 -9.71
CA PRO A 223 -19.60 9.18 -11.04
C PRO A 223 -18.23 9.43 -11.69
N GLU A 224 -17.25 9.89 -10.91
CA GLU A 224 -15.89 10.17 -11.40
C GLU A 224 -15.15 8.88 -11.75
N LEU A 225 -15.32 7.82 -10.95
CA LEU A 225 -14.73 6.52 -11.22
C LEU A 225 -15.33 5.88 -12.48
N GLU A 226 -16.65 5.96 -12.66
CA GLU A 226 -17.32 5.47 -13.88
C GLU A 226 -16.87 6.25 -15.13
N ALA A 227 -16.73 7.58 -15.02
CA ALA A 227 -16.19 8.41 -16.09
C ALA A 227 -14.75 8.03 -16.44
N LEU A 228 -13.88 7.87 -15.43
CA LEU A 228 -12.49 7.43 -15.61
C LEU A 228 -12.39 6.08 -16.30
N VAL A 229 -13.23 5.11 -15.92
CA VAL A 229 -13.27 3.79 -16.57
C VAL A 229 -13.62 3.94 -18.06
N LYS A 230 -14.63 4.77 -18.38
CA LYS A 230 -15.07 5.02 -19.76
C LYS A 230 -14.01 5.72 -20.60
N GLU A 231 -13.36 6.75 -20.05
CA GLU A 231 -12.32 7.53 -20.73
C GLU A 231 -11.05 6.71 -21.00
N ASN A 232 -10.73 5.77 -20.10
CA ASN A 232 -9.54 4.92 -20.20
C ASN A 232 -9.83 3.56 -20.84
N ASP A 233 -11.05 3.35 -21.36
CA ASP A 233 -11.38 2.08 -21.99
C ASP A 233 -10.71 1.92 -23.35
N SER A 234 -10.51 0.67 -23.76
CA SER A 234 -10.00 0.39 -25.10
C SER A 234 -11.16 0.41 -26.10
N ALA A 235 -10.93 0.98 -27.27
CA ALA A 235 -11.95 0.95 -28.32
C ALA A 235 -12.20 -0.50 -28.77
N ALA A 236 -13.41 -0.78 -29.27
CA ALA A 236 -13.74 -2.10 -29.77
C ALA A 236 -12.78 -2.50 -30.90
N GLY A 237 -12.08 -3.63 -30.73
CA GLY A 237 -11.08 -4.13 -31.69
C GLY A 237 -9.71 -3.44 -31.62
N GLU A 238 -9.45 -2.56 -30.64
CA GLU A 238 -8.13 -1.97 -30.44
C GLU A 238 -7.12 -3.07 -30.05
N PRO A 239 -6.00 -3.23 -30.79
CA PRO A 239 -5.01 -4.24 -30.47
C PRO A 239 -4.26 -3.88 -29.18
N TYR A 240 -3.82 -4.90 -28.45
CA TYR A 240 -2.97 -4.67 -27.28
C TYR A 240 -1.64 -4.04 -27.70
N VAL A 241 -1.30 -2.93 -27.07
CA VAL A 241 -0.01 -2.25 -27.22
C VAL A 241 0.70 -2.14 -25.87
N PHE A 242 1.99 -2.49 -25.86
CA PHE A 242 2.88 -2.26 -24.73
C PHE A 242 3.61 -0.92 -24.91
N SER A 243 3.05 0.14 -24.34
CA SER A 243 3.65 1.48 -24.27
C SER A 243 3.39 2.08 -22.89
N ALA A 244 4.19 3.07 -22.48
CA ALA A 244 4.02 3.76 -21.20
C ALA A 244 2.60 4.33 -21.05
N THR A 245 2.09 5.02 -22.08
CA THR A 245 0.74 5.58 -22.11
C THR A 245 -0.34 4.50 -21.99
N ALA A 246 -0.21 3.38 -22.71
CA ALA A 246 -1.17 2.29 -22.63
C ALA A 246 -1.14 1.59 -21.26
N CYS A 247 0.04 1.47 -20.64
CA CYS A 247 0.20 0.97 -19.27
C CYS A 247 -0.44 1.91 -18.25
N ALA A 248 -0.22 3.22 -18.36
CA ALA A 248 -0.82 4.25 -17.50
C ALA A 248 -2.36 4.19 -17.56
N ARG A 249 -2.92 4.17 -18.78
CA ARG A 249 -4.35 4.05 -19.04
C ARG A 249 -4.95 2.80 -18.39
N ARG A 250 -4.31 1.64 -18.58
CA ARG A 250 -4.74 0.37 -17.97
C ARG A 250 -4.63 0.39 -16.45
N ALA A 251 -3.56 0.93 -15.90
CA ALA A 251 -3.36 1.02 -14.45
C ALA A 251 -4.47 1.85 -13.80
N LEU A 252 -4.77 3.03 -14.36
CA LEU A 252 -5.83 3.91 -13.85
C LEU A 252 -7.22 3.29 -13.99
N LYS A 253 -7.53 2.72 -15.16
CA LYS A 253 -8.79 1.99 -15.39
C LYS A 253 -8.98 0.85 -14.39
N ASN A 254 -7.98 -0.02 -14.25
CA ASN A 254 -8.07 -1.19 -13.39
C ASN A 254 -8.16 -0.80 -11.92
N LYS A 255 -7.52 0.32 -11.53
CA LYS A 255 -7.66 0.89 -10.19
C LYS A 255 -9.08 1.39 -9.94
N ALA A 256 -9.67 2.13 -10.88
CA ALA A 256 -11.04 2.62 -10.76
C ALA A 256 -12.06 1.46 -10.72
N LEU A 257 -11.90 0.45 -11.58
CA LEU A 257 -12.71 -0.78 -11.55
C LEU A 257 -12.60 -1.52 -10.21
N ALA A 258 -11.39 -1.62 -9.63
CA ALA A 258 -11.21 -2.26 -8.33
C ALA A 258 -11.93 -1.49 -7.21
N MET A 259 -11.90 -0.16 -7.24
CA MET A 259 -12.67 0.66 -6.29
C MET A 259 -14.17 0.48 -6.48
N LEU A 260 -14.67 0.54 -7.72
CA LEU A 260 -16.07 0.30 -8.04
C LEU A 260 -16.55 -1.09 -7.62
N SER A 261 -15.73 -2.13 -7.78
CA SER A 261 -16.07 -3.49 -7.35
C SER A 261 -16.29 -3.64 -5.85
N SER A 262 -15.68 -2.77 -5.03
CA SER A 262 -15.87 -2.79 -3.58
C SER A 262 -17.28 -2.39 -3.15
N LEU A 263 -18.05 -1.76 -4.05
CA LEU A 263 -19.45 -1.41 -3.80
C LEU A 263 -20.39 -2.62 -3.83
N GLU A 264 -19.92 -3.77 -4.31
CA GLU A 264 -20.72 -5.00 -4.47
C GLU A 264 -22.02 -4.79 -5.28
N ASP A 265 -22.03 -3.79 -6.17
CA ASP A 265 -23.16 -3.47 -7.04
C ASP A 265 -23.30 -4.57 -8.13
N PRO A 266 -24.49 -5.16 -8.32
CA PRO A 266 -24.68 -6.25 -9.29
C PRO A 266 -24.35 -5.86 -10.74
N GLU A 267 -24.63 -4.61 -11.15
CA GLU A 267 -24.38 -4.15 -12.51
C GLU A 267 -22.87 -3.97 -12.75
N ILE A 268 -22.17 -3.36 -11.78
CA ILE A 268 -20.71 -3.22 -11.81
C ILE A 268 -20.05 -4.61 -11.86
N THR A 269 -20.54 -5.54 -11.04
CA THR A 269 -20.03 -6.92 -10.99
C THR A 269 -20.22 -7.64 -12.32
N ALA A 270 -21.41 -7.52 -12.95
CA ALA A 270 -21.67 -8.09 -14.26
C ALA A 270 -20.78 -7.48 -15.35
N ASN A 271 -20.56 -6.16 -15.31
CA ASN A 271 -19.69 -5.46 -16.24
C ASN A 271 -18.22 -5.93 -16.13
N ILE A 272 -17.71 -6.05 -14.92
CA ILE A 272 -16.34 -6.56 -14.67
C ILE A 272 -16.21 -8.01 -15.15
N LEU A 273 -17.22 -8.84 -14.89
CA LEU A 273 -17.23 -10.24 -15.34
C LEU A 273 -17.23 -10.35 -16.87
N GLN A 274 -17.96 -9.48 -17.57
CA GLN A 274 -17.94 -9.42 -19.02
C GLN A 274 -16.55 -9.03 -19.54
N ARG A 275 -15.96 -7.94 -19.00
CA ARG A 275 -14.61 -7.48 -19.35
C ARG A 275 -13.56 -8.56 -19.14
N PHE A 276 -13.68 -9.33 -18.06
CA PHE A 276 -12.81 -10.46 -17.79
C PHE A 276 -12.90 -11.54 -18.87
N ARG A 277 -14.11 -11.91 -19.30
CA ARG A 277 -14.34 -12.91 -20.35
C ARG A 277 -13.80 -12.48 -21.72
N GLU A 278 -13.90 -11.19 -22.02
CA GLU A 278 -13.50 -10.61 -23.31
C GLU A 278 -12.02 -10.20 -23.37
N ALA A 279 -11.34 -10.14 -22.23
CA ALA A 279 -9.95 -9.71 -22.18
C ALA A 279 -9.02 -10.57 -23.04
N THR A 280 -8.03 -9.93 -23.67
CA THR A 280 -7.07 -10.59 -24.57
C THR A 280 -5.67 -10.72 -23.98
N ASN A 281 -5.49 -10.34 -22.71
CA ASN A 281 -4.19 -10.31 -22.04
C ASN A 281 -4.27 -10.79 -20.57
N MET A 282 -3.14 -11.30 -20.07
CA MET A 282 -3.01 -11.95 -18.76
C MET A 282 -3.18 -10.98 -17.57
N THR A 283 -2.89 -9.70 -17.76
CA THR A 283 -3.10 -8.67 -16.72
C THR A 283 -4.56 -8.59 -16.31
N ASP A 284 -5.46 -8.91 -17.25
CA ASP A 284 -6.90 -8.87 -17.06
C ASP A 284 -7.52 -10.24 -16.72
N GLN A 285 -6.90 -11.39 -17.08
CA GLN A 285 -7.56 -12.72 -17.01
C GLN A 285 -7.15 -13.72 -15.92
N VAL A 286 -5.91 -13.79 -15.41
CA VAL A 286 -5.48 -15.02 -14.67
C VAL A 286 -5.19 -14.80 -13.18
N ARG A 287 -4.95 -13.56 -12.76
CA ARG A 287 -4.55 -13.28 -11.37
C ARG A 287 -5.72 -13.19 -10.37
N TRP A 288 -6.94 -12.99 -10.86
CA TRP A 288 -8.09 -12.59 -10.03
C TRP A 288 -8.71 -13.71 -9.20
N GLN A 289 -8.74 -14.95 -9.69
CA GLN A 289 -9.41 -16.05 -8.98
C GLN A 289 -8.64 -16.50 -7.73
N ALA A 290 -7.32 -16.63 -7.83
CA ALA A 290 -6.49 -17.02 -6.69
C ALA A 290 -6.44 -15.94 -5.60
N MET A 291 -6.46 -14.66 -5.97
CA MET A 291 -6.42 -13.53 -5.05
C MET A 291 -7.79 -13.11 -4.49
N SER A 292 -8.87 -13.80 -4.85
CA SER A 292 -10.22 -13.45 -4.41
C SER A 292 -10.33 -13.49 -2.88
N ASN A 293 -10.88 -12.43 -2.30
CA ASN A 293 -11.20 -12.33 -0.88
C ASN A 293 -12.62 -12.79 -0.57
N ALA A 294 -13.33 -13.40 -1.53
CA ALA A 294 -14.59 -14.06 -1.25
C ALA A 294 -14.38 -15.13 -0.15
N PRO A 295 -15.16 -15.12 0.94
CA PRO A 295 -15.04 -16.11 2.00
C PRO A 295 -15.17 -17.54 1.44
N GLY A 296 -14.28 -18.44 1.86
CA GLY A 296 -14.30 -19.83 1.41
C GLY A 296 -13.60 -20.09 0.06
N ASN A 297 -12.86 -19.11 -0.48
CA ASN A 297 -12.08 -19.27 -1.72
C ASN A 297 -11.02 -20.39 -1.62
N VAL A 298 -10.67 -20.85 -0.42
CA VAL A 298 -9.80 -22.02 -0.20
C VAL A 298 -10.32 -23.24 -0.96
N SER A 299 -11.64 -23.46 -0.98
CA SER A 299 -12.26 -24.57 -1.70
C SER A 299 -12.08 -24.44 -3.21
N LEU A 300 -12.22 -23.23 -3.76
CA LEU A 300 -11.97 -22.97 -5.18
C LEU A 300 -10.49 -23.11 -5.51
N ALA A 301 -9.59 -22.61 -4.66
CA ALA A 301 -8.15 -22.76 -4.83
C ALA A 301 -7.74 -24.24 -4.87
N LYS A 302 -8.33 -25.08 -4.01
CA LYS A 302 -8.17 -26.55 -4.06
C LYS A 302 -8.65 -27.14 -5.38
N GLN A 303 -9.81 -26.72 -5.89
CA GLN A 303 -10.33 -27.17 -7.20
C GLN A 303 -9.43 -26.73 -8.37
N LEU A 304 -8.85 -25.54 -8.29
CA LEU A 304 -7.95 -25.01 -9.34
C LEU A 304 -6.66 -25.82 -9.48
N VAL A 305 -6.21 -26.51 -8.41
CA VAL A 305 -5.05 -27.43 -8.48
C VAL A 305 -5.33 -28.62 -9.41
N ASP A 306 -6.57 -29.05 -9.53
CA ASP A 306 -6.98 -30.18 -10.38
C ASP A 306 -7.55 -29.72 -11.74
N HIS A 307 -7.56 -28.42 -12.01
CA HIS A 307 -8.10 -27.87 -13.25
C HIS A 307 -7.21 -28.24 -14.46
N PRO A 308 -7.76 -28.64 -15.62
CA PRO A 308 -6.98 -29.04 -16.79
C PRO A 308 -5.96 -27.99 -17.30
N ALA A 309 -6.24 -26.71 -17.08
CA ALA A 309 -5.33 -25.63 -17.45
C ALA A 309 -4.19 -25.39 -16.43
N PHE A 310 -4.29 -25.97 -15.23
CA PHE A 310 -3.25 -25.85 -14.21
C PHE A 310 -2.22 -26.97 -14.37
N ASN A 311 -0.95 -26.58 -14.43
CA ASN A 311 0.17 -27.51 -14.47
C ASN A 311 1.14 -27.16 -13.34
N ILE A 312 1.22 -28.03 -12.34
CA ILE A 312 2.10 -27.89 -11.16
C ILE A 312 3.60 -27.95 -11.52
N GLY A 313 3.96 -28.55 -12.65
CA GLY A 313 5.34 -28.54 -13.15
C GLY A 313 5.79 -27.19 -13.71
N ASN A 314 4.85 -26.27 -13.99
CA ASN A 314 5.14 -24.93 -14.47
C ASN A 314 5.27 -23.96 -13.28
N PRO A 315 6.46 -23.34 -13.06
CA PRO A 315 6.66 -22.38 -11.97
C PRO A 315 5.66 -21.20 -11.99
N ASN A 316 5.32 -20.69 -13.18
CA ASN A 316 4.40 -19.55 -13.30
C ASN A 316 2.98 -19.91 -12.87
N ASN A 317 2.53 -21.14 -13.13
CA ASN A 317 1.24 -21.62 -12.63
C ASN A 317 1.26 -21.73 -11.11
N CYS A 318 2.35 -22.29 -10.54
CA CYS A 318 2.52 -22.39 -9.09
C CYS A 318 2.49 -21.01 -8.42
N TYR A 319 3.22 -20.02 -8.96
CA TYR A 319 3.21 -18.67 -8.41
C TYR A 319 1.85 -17.99 -8.58
N SER A 320 1.20 -18.15 -9.73
CA SER A 320 -0.09 -17.53 -9.99
C SER A 320 -1.19 -18.06 -9.06
N LEU A 321 -1.19 -19.36 -8.78
CA LEU A 321 -2.17 -19.99 -7.89
C LEU A 321 -1.78 -19.85 -6.42
N PHE A 322 -0.64 -20.40 -6.00
CA PHE A 322 -0.30 -20.51 -4.57
C PHE A 322 0.14 -19.17 -3.99
N LEU A 323 1.10 -18.47 -4.62
CA LEU A 323 1.50 -17.14 -4.15
C LEU A 323 0.42 -16.07 -4.46
N GLY A 324 -0.47 -16.33 -5.41
CA GLY A 324 -1.70 -15.55 -5.59
C GLY A 324 -2.63 -15.73 -4.39
N PHE A 325 -2.92 -16.97 -4.00
CA PHE A 325 -3.76 -17.31 -2.86
C PHE A 325 -3.23 -16.75 -1.54
N ALA A 326 -1.92 -16.81 -1.31
CA ALA A 326 -1.27 -16.21 -0.13
C ALA A 326 -1.51 -14.70 0.01
N ARG A 327 -1.86 -14.00 -1.09
CA ARG A 327 -2.18 -12.56 -1.07
C ARG A 327 -3.62 -12.26 -0.67
N SER A 328 -4.48 -13.28 -0.51
CA SER A 328 -5.82 -13.11 0.05
C SER A 328 -5.75 -13.18 1.57
N PRO A 329 -5.79 -12.05 2.31
CA PRO A 329 -5.78 -12.09 3.77
C PRO A 329 -6.98 -12.85 4.34
N VAL A 330 -8.14 -12.78 3.69
CA VAL A 330 -9.37 -13.47 4.12
C VAL A 330 -9.22 -14.99 4.09
N ASN A 331 -8.61 -15.52 3.02
CA ASN A 331 -8.58 -16.95 2.79
C ASN A 331 -7.28 -17.62 3.24
N PHE A 332 -6.13 -16.96 3.06
CA PHE A 332 -4.86 -17.51 3.53
C PHE A 332 -4.77 -17.47 5.07
N HIS A 333 -5.20 -16.36 5.68
CA HIS A 333 -5.25 -16.19 7.13
C HIS A 333 -6.65 -16.48 7.71
N ALA A 334 -7.41 -17.39 7.10
CA ALA A 334 -8.69 -17.84 7.65
C ALA A 334 -8.52 -18.35 9.08
N ALA A 335 -9.48 -18.03 9.96
CA ALA A 335 -9.39 -18.31 11.39
C ALA A 335 -9.36 -19.81 11.75
N ASP A 336 -9.71 -20.67 10.80
CA ASP A 336 -9.68 -22.14 10.90
C ASP A 336 -8.31 -22.75 10.51
N GLY A 337 -7.41 -21.96 9.93
CA GLY A 337 -6.11 -22.41 9.46
C GLY A 337 -6.12 -23.20 8.13
N SER A 338 -7.27 -23.30 7.47
CA SER A 338 -7.43 -24.06 6.21
C SER A 338 -6.53 -23.55 5.08
N GLY A 339 -6.28 -22.24 5.03
CA GLY A 339 -5.35 -21.62 4.09
C GLY A 339 -3.89 -22.02 4.33
N TYR A 340 -3.48 -22.15 5.59
CA TYR A 340 -2.13 -22.57 5.96
C TYR A 340 -1.90 -24.05 5.64
N GLU A 341 -2.87 -24.90 5.94
CA GLU A 341 -2.82 -26.32 5.61
C GLU A 341 -2.69 -26.51 4.08
N PHE A 342 -3.54 -25.83 3.30
CA PHE A 342 -3.51 -25.88 1.84
C PHE A 342 -2.15 -25.44 1.27
N MET A 343 -1.58 -24.36 1.78
CA MET A 343 -0.26 -23.90 1.34
C MET A 343 0.85 -24.90 1.70
N ALA A 344 0.83 -25.44 2.92
CA ALA A 344 1.84 -26.41 3.35
C ALA A 344 1.75 -27.73 2.55
N ASP A 345 0.55 -28.22 2.25
CA ASP A 345 0.36 -29.38 1.36
C ASP A 345 0.91 -29.10 -0.05
N SER A 346 0.65 -27.90 -0.55
CA SER A 346 1.11 -27.46 -1.86
C SER A 346 2.64 -27.34 -1.90
N VAL A 347 3.27 -26.81 -0.86
CA VAL A 347 4.73 -26.76 -0.69
C VAL A 347 5.31 -28.17 -0.78
N LEU A 348 4.81 -29.11 0.03
CA LEU A 348 5.33 -30.48 0.09
C LEU A 348 5.15 -31.22 -1.24
N ARG A 349 4.08 -30.92 -1.99
CA ARG A 349 3.85 -31.46 -3.33
C ARG A 349 4.81 -30.87 -4.36
N VAL A 350 5.01 -29.55 -4.33
CA VAL A 350 5.90 -28.84 -5.25
C VAL A 350 7.37 -29.14 -4.96
N ASP A 351 7.75 -29.37 -3.71
CA ASP A 351 9.15 -29.65 -3.31
C ASP A 351 9.72 -30.88 -4.02
N LYS A 352 8.89 -31.92 -4.18
CA LYS A 352 9.22 -33.15 -4.91
C LYS A 352 9.48 -32.93 -6.41
N LEU A 353 8.99 -31.84 -6.97
CA LEU A 353 9.09 -31.51 -8.39
C LEU A 353 10.11 -30.39 -8.65
N ASN A 354 10.13 -29.38 -7.79
CA ASN A 354 10.94 -28.19 -7.91
C ASN A 354 11.13 -27.51 -6.54
N HIS A 355 12.19 -27.91 -5.85
CA HIS A 355 12.58 -27.37 -4.53
C HIS A 355 12.79 -25.85 -4.51
N GLN A 356 13.16 -25.20 -5.62
CA GLN A 356 13.32 -23.74 -5.68
C GLN A 356 11.97 -23.01 -5.66
N VAL A 357 10.97 -23.56 -6.35
CA VAL A 357 9.61 -23.02 -6.34
C VAL A 357 8.97 -23.24 -4.97
N ALA A 358 9.14 -24.42 -4.38
CA ALA A 358 8.65 -24.73 -3.04
C ALA A 358 9.28 -23.82 -1.97
N ALA A 359 10.59 -23.55 -2.05
CA ALA A 359 11.28 -22.62 -1.15
C ALA A 359 10.69 -21.21 -1.21
N ARG A 360 10.36 -20.71 -2.41
CA ARG A 360 9.64 -19.44 -2.57
C ARG A 360 8.23 -19.48 -1.99
N MET A 361 7.51 -20.59 -2.10
CA MET A 361 6.18 -20.75 -1.51
C MET A 361 6.22 -20.72 0.02
N VAL A 362 7.21 -21.37 0.64
CA VAL A 362 7.38 -21.34 2.11
C VAL A 362 7.65 -19.95 2.66
N SER A 363 8.17 -19.01 1.84
CA SER A 363 8.36 -17.63 2.28
C SER A 363 7.08 -16.95 2.79
N ALA A 364 5.89 -17.42 2.37
CA ALA A 364 4.60 -16.95 2.88
C ALA A 364 4.41 -17.19 4.40
N PHE A 365 5.18 -18.11 4.99
CA PHE A 365 5.15 -18.38 6.43
C PHE A 365 6.17 -17.57 7.23
N THR A 366 7.12 -16.90 6.58
CA THR A 366 8.25 -16.23 7.28
C THR A 366 7.82 -15.06 8.16
N THR A 367 6.71 -14.41 7.83
CA THR A 367 6.19 -13.25 8.56
C THR A 367 5.24 -13.64 9.70
N PHE A 368 5.15 -14.93 10.09
CA PHE A 368 4.12 -15.38 11.03
C PHE A 368 4.14 -14.64 12.37
N LYS A 369 5.31 -14.19 12.84
CA LYS A 369 5.51 -13.44 14.10
C LYS A 369 4.80 -12.08 14.13
N GLN A 370 4.30 -11.58 12.99
CA GLN A 370 3.59 -10.30 12.89
C GLN A 370 2.08 -10.41 13.16
N PHE A 371 1.52 -11.62 13.13
CA PHE A 371 0.07 -11.83 13.28
C PHE A 371 -0.33 -12.07 14.74
N ASP A 372 -1.63 -12.14 15.01
CA ASP A 372 -2.15 -12.56 16.31
C ASP A 372 -1.67 -13.95 16.76
N THR A 373 -1.73 -14.19 18.08
CA THR A 373 -1.23 -15.42 18.72
C THR A 373 -1.88 -16.71 18.20
N LYS A 374 -3.15 -16.67 17.82
CA LYS A 374 -3.85 -17.84 17.27
C LYS A 374 -3.28 -18.21 15.90
N ARG A 375 -3.12 -17.22 15.01
CA ARG A 375 -2.54 -17.42 13.68
C ARG A 375 -1.06 -17.79 13.75
N GLN A 376 -0.30 -17.21 14.67
CA GLN A 376 1.08 -17.62 14.95
C GLN A 376 1.16 -19.12 15.25
N ALA A 377 0.32 -19.64 16.15
CA ALA A 377 0.31 -21.04 16.52
C ALA A 377 -0.03 -21.96 15.32
N LEU A 378 -1.02 -21.58 14.51
CA LEU A 378 -1.43 -22.34 13.32
C LEU A 378 -0.33 -22.38 12.25
N MET A 379 0.30 -21.25 11.96
CA MET A 379 1.41 -21.17 11.00
C MET A 379 2.63 -21.94 11.51
N LYS A 380 2.95 -21.82 12.80
CA LYS A 380 4.03 -22.56 13.45
C LYS A 380 3.83 -24.08 13.34
N ALA A 381 2.62 -24.57 13.59
CA ALA A 381 2.29 -25.99 13.43
C ALA A 381 2.53 -26.49 11.99
N GLN A 382 2.22 -25.67 10.98
CA GLN A 382 2.49 -26.03 9.58
C GLN A 382 3.99 -25.98 9.25
N LEU A 383 4.75 -25.02 9.78
CA LEU A 383 6.21 -24.98 9.65
C LEU A 383 6.88 -26.20 10.28
N GLU A 384 6.46 -26.58 11.50
CA GLU A 384 6.93 -27.80 12.19
C GLU A 384 6.59 -29.06 11.39
N ARG A 385 5.38 -29.12 10.79
CA ARG A 385 4.98 -30.21 9.89
C ARG A 385 5.87 -30.30 8.64
N ILE A 386 6.17 -29.16 8.01
CA ILE A 386 7.03 -29.11 6.83
C ILE A 386 8.42 -29.63 7.19
N VAL A 387 9.04 -29.07 8.24
CA VAL A 387 10.39 -29.46 8.71
C VAL A 387 10.46 -30.94 9.10
N GLY A 388 9.40 -31.47 9.70
CA GLY A 388 9.31 -32.89 10.09
C GLY A 388 9.08 -33.87 8.93
N THR A 389 8.91 -33.39 7.69
CA THR A 389 8.60 -34.27 6.55
C THR A 389 9.86 -34.99 6.05
N PRO A 390 9.87 -36.34 5.99
CA PRO A 390 11.00 -37.09 5.45
C PRO A 390 11.25 -36.77 3.97
N GLY A 391 12.51 -36.56 3.60
CA GLY A 391 12.91 -36.28 2.22
C GLY A 391 12.66 -34.83 1.75
N LEU A 392 12.45 -33.90 2.69
CA LEU A 392 12.37 -32.47 2.40
C LEU A 392 13.69 -31.95 1.82
N SER A 393 13.61 -31.09 0.80
CA SER A 393 14.79 -30.46 0.23
C SER A 393 15.50 -29.51 1.22
N GLU A 394 16.82 -29.39 1.07
CA GLU A 394 17.65 -28.48 1.89
C GLU A 394 17.16 -27.03 1.82
N ASN A 395 16.78 -26.56 0.62
CA ASN A 395 16.27 -25.19 0.42
C ASN A 395 15.01 -24.91 1.25
N VAL A 396 14.07 -25.85 1.26
CA VAL A 396 12.82 -25.68 2.01
C VAL A 396 13.08 -25.83 3.51
N PHE A 397 13.91 -26.80 3.90
CA PHE A 397 14.32 -27.00 5.28
C PHE A 397 14.98 -25.74 5.87
N GLU A 398 15.90 -25.12 5.13
CA GLU A 398 16.61 -23.92 5.57
C GLU A 398 15.66 -22.76 5.86
N ILE A 399 14.74 -22.45 4.94
CA ILE A 399 13.79 -21.33 5.12
C ILE A 399 12.82 -21.63 6.27
N ALA A 400 12.27 -22.85 6.33
CA ALA A 400 11.30 -23.21 7.36
C ALA A 400 11.93 -23.26 8.76
N SER A 401 13.12 -23.85 8.92
CA SER A 401 13.82 -23.92 10.20
C SER A 401 14.30 -22.54 10.68
N LYS A 402 14.82 -21.69 9.78
CA LYS A 402 15.17 -20.30 10.11
C LYS A 402 13.97 -19.47 10.54
N SER A 403 12.78 -19.74 9.98
CA SER A 403 11.56 -19.06 10.39
C SER A 403 11.15 -19.45 11.83
N LEU A 404 11.35 -20.72 12.21
CA LEU A 404 11.01 -21.22 13.55
C LEU A 404 11.96 -20.72 14.66
N ALA A 405 13.19 -20.36 14.31
CA ALA A 405 14.15 -19.70 15.20
C ALA A 405 13.74 -18.24 15.47
#